data_AF-A0A2X4XQA8-F1
#
_entry.id   AF-A0A2X4XQA8-F1
#
_cell.length_a   1.000
_cell.length_b   1.000
_cell.length_c   1.000
_cell.angle_alpha   90.00
_cell.angle_beta   90.00
_cell.angle_gamma   90.00
#
_symmetry.space_group_name_H-M   'P 1'
#
loop_
_entity.id
_entity.type
_entity.pdbx_description
1 polymer ?
#
loop_
_entity_poly.entity_id
_entity_poly.type
_entity_poly.pdbx_seq_one_letter_code
_entity_poly.pdbx_strand_id
1 'polypeptide(L)'
;MAGLREKDSDKNTLPWEFASFVEHVQPKIAVLENVTGILRAFKDKNDNLFHAWFEVAKVFATKKYIPLCLHVNARFAGVPQNRPRFIMIAIRHDIFEELEKTFSTIDSELKLFKESKVFYQLVQKQPQEAIFGTLPYFDVTKDDNLSLFKTSFLHHLVGHTPVSVSEALDDLKMNKPSKSSFFVII
;
A
#
# COMPACT_ATOMS: atom_id res chain seq x y z
N MET A 1 -3.08 -19.30 11.11
CA MET A 1 -1.82 -19.20 11.88
C MET A 1 -0.99 -18.07 11.30
N ALA A 2 -0.91 -16.93 11.99
CA ALA A 2 0.04 -15.86 11.67
C ALA A 2 1.31 -16.14 12.46
N GLY A 3 2.48 -16.09 11.82
CA GLY A 3 3.77 -16.32 12.49
C GLY A 3 3.92 -15.41 13.71
N LEU A 4 4.49 -15.94 14.79
CA LEU A 4 4.82 -15.17 15.98
C LEU A 4 5.69 -13.97 15.58
N ARG A 5 5.23 -12.76 15.94
CA ARG A 5 5.91 -11.51 15.67
C ARG A 5 6.88 -11.22 16.81
N GLU A 6 7.99 -11.93 16.82
CA GLU A 6 9.09 -11.59 17.71
C GLU A 6 9.91 -10.46 17.06
N LYS A 7 10.14 -9.37 17.81
CA LYS A 7 10.87 -8.17 17.36
C LYS A 7 12.29 -8.50 16.90
N ASP A 8 12.91 -9.54 17.46
CA ASP A 8 14.30 -9.95 17.23
C ASP A 8 14.47 -11.02 16.13
N SER A 9 13.44 -11.31 15.32
CA SER A 9 13.61 -12.19 14.17
C SER A 9 14.28 -11.45 13.00
N ASP A 10 15.31 -12.05 12.39
CA ASP A 10 15.98 -11.58 11.17
C ASP A 10 15.02 -11.22 10.02
N LYS A 11 13.76 -11.70 10.06
CA LYS A 11 12.74 -11.37 9.06
C LYS A 11 12.23 -9.93 9.17
N ASN A 12 12.39 -9.27 10.32
CA ASN A 12 11.96 -7.88 10.53
C ASN A 12 12.98 -6.86 10.00
N THR A 13 14.20 -7.29 9.63
CA THR A 13 15.23 -6.40 9.05
C THR A 13 15.05 -6.19 7.55
N LEU A 14 14.36 -7.10 6.85
CA LEU A 14 14.16 -7.03 5.39
C LEU A 14 13.59 -5.68 4.87
N PRO A 15 12.60 -5.04 5.51
CA PRO A 15 12.14 -3.72 5.06
C PRO A 15 13.23 -2.64 5.16
N TRP A 16 14.12 -2.75 6.14
CA TRP A 16 15.25 -1.83 6.33
C TRP A 16 16.32 -2.05 5.27
N GLU A 17 16.66 -3.32 5.01
CA GLU A 17 17.59 -3.69 3.94
C GLU A 17 17.06 -3.29 2.56
N PHE A 18 15.76 -3.45 2.33
CA PHE A 18 15.14 -2.98 1.09
C PHE A 18 15.22 -1.45 0.96
N ALA A 19 14.99 -0.71 2.04
CA ALA A 19 15.16 0.74 2.04
C ALA A 19 16.63 1.13 1.81
N SER A 20 17.59 0.39 2.36
CA SER A 20 19.03 0.55 2.05
C SER A 20 19.31 0.30 0.58
N PHE A 21 18.80 -0.78 0.00
CA PHE A 21 18.94 -1.03 -1.43
C PHE A 21 18.37 0.10 -2.30
N VAL A 22 17.16 0.58 -1.99
CA VAL A 22 16.52 1.70 -2.71
C VAL A 22 17.37 2.98 -2.59
N GLU A 23 17.94 3.26 -1.43
CA GLU A 23 18.84 4.41 -1.24
C GLU A 23 20.11 4.31 -2.11
N HIS A 24 20.66 3.12 -2.32
CA HIS A 24 21.85 2.95 -3.16
C HIS A 24 21.52 3.02 -4.66
N VAL A 25 20.42 2.38 -5.08
CA VAL A 25 20.04 2.30 -6.50
C VAL A 25 19.34 3.56 -7.00
N GLN A 26 18.70 4.31 -6.09
CA GLN A 26 17.94 5.51 -6.39
C GLN A 26 16.91 5.32 -7.54
N PRO A 27 16.03 4.30 -7.53
CA PRO A 27 15.00 4.16 -8.56
C PRO A 27 14.02 5.34 -8.54
N LYS A 28 13.37 5.67 -9.66
CA LYS A 28 12.36 6.74 -9.71
C LYS A 28 11.18 6.47 -8.78
N ILE A 29 10.76 5.21 -8.72
CA ILE A 29 9.66 4.71 -7.89
C ILE A 29 10.09 3.37 -7.30
N ALA A 30 9.82 3.16 -6.01
CA ALA A 30 9.92 1.87 -5.35
C ALA A 30 8.53 1.45 -4.86
N VAL A 31 8.22 0.16 -4.94
CA VAL A 31 6.94 -0.39 -4.46
C VAL A 31 7.23 -1.47 -3.43
N LEU A 32 6.65 -1.33 -2.25
CA LEU A 32 6.69 -2.34 -1.20
C LEU A 32 5.30 -2.90 -0.99
N GLU A 33 5.16 -4.21 -1.15
CA GLU A 33 3.95 -4.96 -0.81
C GLU A 33 4.14 -5.68 0.52
N ASN A 34 3.07 -5.74 1.32
CA ASN A 34 3.03 -6.58 2.49
C ASN A 34 1.59 -7.05 2.79
N VAL A 35 1.45 -8.04 3.67
CA VAL A 35 0.14 -8.49 4.14
C VAL A 35 -0.52 -7.43 5.02
N THR A 36 -1.86 -7.36 5.02
CA THR A 36 -2.67 -6.44 5.86
C THR A 36 -2.27 -6.44 7.34
N GLY A 37 -1.72 -7.54 7.83
CA GLY A 37 -1.22 -7.63 9.19
C GLY A 37 -0.21 -6.54 9.56
N ILE A 38 0.54 -5.96 8.61
CA ILE A 38 1.52 -4.89 8.88
C ILE A 38 0.87 -3.62 9.46
N LEU A 39 -0.43 -3.41 9.18
CA LEU A 39 -1.20 -2.26 9.69
C LEU A 39 -1.53 -2.38 11.18
N ARG A 40 -1.41 -3.60 11.75
CA ARG A 40 -1.66 -3.83 13.18
C ARG A 40 -0.40 -3.54 13.98
N ALA A 41 -0.53 -2.65 14.94
CA ALA A 41 0.53 -2.38 15.92
C ALA A 41 0.86 -3.65 16.72
N PHE A 42 2.10 -3.74 17.16
CA PHE A 42 2.52 -4.71 18.17
C PHE A 42 3.25 -4.01 19.30
N LYS A 43 3.20 -4.61 20.48
CA LYS A 43 3.88 -4.12 21.67
C LYS A 43 5.35 -4.52 21.60
N ASP A 44 6.25 -3.58 21.89
CA ASP A 44 7.64 -3.91 22.11
C ASP A 44 7.90 -4.43 23.54
N LYS A 45 9.16 -4.72 23.87
CA LYS A 45 9.57 -5.21 25.20
C LYS A 45 9.24 -4.23 26.35
N ASN A 46 8.99 -2.97 26.02
CA ASN A 46 8.68 -1.89 26.96
C ASN A 46 7.18 -1.49 26.92
N ASP A 47 6.33 -2.34 26.32
CA ASP A 47 4.89 -2.14 26.13
C ASP A 47 4.50 -0.95 25.23
N ASN A 48 5.45 -0.38 24.49
CA ASN A 48 5.17 0.69 23.52
C ASN A 48 4.58 0.12 22.23
N LEU A 49 3.63 0.85 21.64
CA LEU A 49 3.04 0.48 20.35
C LEU A 49 3.99 0.80 19.20
N PHE A 50 4.36 -0.24 18.45
CA PHE A 50 5.18 -0.13 17.26
C PHE A 50 4.32 -0.34 15.99
N HIS A 51 4.34 0.65 15.10
CA HIS A 51 3.56 0.66 13.87
C HIS A 51 4.47 0.43 12.64
N ALA A 52 4.72 -0.85 12.31
CA ALA A 52 5.72 -1.22 11.32
C ALA A 52 5.58 -0.53 9.95
N TRP A 53 4.36 -0.43 9.40
CA TRP A 53 4.14 0.22 8.11
C TRP A 53 4.52 1.72 8.14
N PHE A 54 4.28 2.38 9.26
CA PHE A 54 4.57 3.80 9.45
C PHE A 54 6.07 4.03 9.58
N GLU A 55 6.76 3.20 10.36
CA GLU A 55 8.22 3.27 10.48
C GLU A 55 8.91 3.02 9.14
N VAL A 56 8.44 2.04 8.36
CA VAL A 56 8.94 1.80 7.00
C VAL A 56 8.73 3.04 6.12
N ALA A 57 7.54 3.64 6.12
CA ALA A 57 7.27 4.86 5.36
C ALA A 57 8.17 6.04 5.79
N LYS A 58 8.40 6.20 7.10
CA LYS A 58 9.30 7.20 7.67
C LYS A 58 10.73 7.03 7.17
N VAL A 59 11.22 5.79 7.07
CA VAL A 59 12.57 5.48 6.57
C VAL A 59 12.71 5.79 5.09
N PHE A 60 11.70 5.50 4.28
CA PHE A 60 11.70 5.92 2.88
C PHE A 60 11.71 7.45 2.76
N ALA A 61 10.96 8.14 3.62
CA ALA A 61 10.96 9.59 3.69
C ALA A 61 12.33 10.17 4.08
N THR A 62 13.08 9.57 5.02
CA THR A 62 14.45 10.03 5.32
C THR A 62 15.38 9.85 4.12
N LYS A 63 15.17 8.81 3.31
CA LYS A 63 15.93 8.48 2.10
C LYS A 63 15.50 9.26 0.85
N LYS A 64 14.77 10.36 1.00
CA LYS A 64 14.29 11.24 -0.10
C LYS A 64 13.22 10.61 -1.00
N TYR A 65 12.37 9.76 -0.44
CA TYR A 65 11.21 9.20 -1.14
C TYR A 65 9.90 9.61 -0.46
N ILE A 66 8.93 10.07 -1.23
CA ILE A 66 7.60 10.44 -0.76
C ILE A 66 6.71 9.18 -0.73
N PRO A 67 6.26 8.72 0.45
CA PRO A 67 5.50 7.48 0.58
C PRO A 67 3.99 7.73 0.43
N LEU A 68 3.35 7.01 -0.48
CA LEU A 68 1.89 6.87 -0.59
C LEU A 68 1.50 5.47 -0.12
N CYS A 69 0.80 5.39 1.00
CA CYS A 69 0.42 4.15 1.66
C CYS A 69 -1.03 3.77 1.31
N LEU A 70 -1.23 2.54 0.84
CA LEU A 70 -2.50 2.04 0.35
C LEU A 70 -2.86 0.71 1.04
N HIS A 71 -4.13 0.51 1.30
CA HIS A 71 -4.71 -0.77 1.67
C HIS A 71 -5.74 -1.16 0.61
N VAL A 72 -5.38 -2.15 -0.21
CA VAL A 72 -6.12 -2.56 -1.40
C VAL A 72 -6.57 -4.01 -1.29
N ASN A 73 -7.50 -4.43 -2.15
CA ASN A 73 -7.95 -5.82 -2.18
C ASN A 73 -8.17 -6.27 -3.62
N ALA A 74 -7.54 -7.40 -3.98
CA ALA A 74 -7.60 -7.95 -5.34
C ALA A 74 -9.03 -8.18 -5.86
N ARG A 75 -10.00 -8.42 -4.96
CA ARG A 75 -11.42 -8.57 -5.30
C ARG A 75 -12.04 -7.35 -5.99
N PHE A 76 -11.45 -6.17 -5.79
CA PHE A 76 -11.91 -4.92 -6.42
C PHE A 76 -11.17 -4.62 -7.74
N ALA A 77 -10.12 -5.38 -8.05
CA ALA A 77 -9.26 -5.24 -9.23
C ALA A 77 -9.48 -6.36 -10.26
N GLY A 78 -10.68 -6.97 -10.26
CA GLY A 78 -11.06 -7.99 -11.24
C GLY A 78 -10.54 -9.40 -10.95
N VAL A 79 -9.93 -9.63 -9.79
CA VAL A 79 -9.46 -10.96 -9.39
C VAL A 79 -10.50 -11.60 -8.47
N PRO A 80 -10.98 -12.84 -8.73
CA PRO A 80 -11.96 -13.54 -7.91
C PRO A 80 -11.34 -14.09 -6.61
N GLN A 81 -10.64 -13.24 -5.87
CA GLN A 81 -9.92 -13.59 -4.66
C GLN A 81 -10.00 -12.48 -3.62
N ASN A 82 -10.47 -12.81 -2.42
CA ASN A 82 -10.40 -11.90 -1.29
C ASN A 82 -8.96 -11.86 -0.74
N ARG A 83 -8.13 -10.96 -1.27
CA ARG A 83 -6.72 -10.82 -0.95
C ARG A 83 -6.39 -9.36 -0.63
N PRO A 84 -6.62 -8.93 0.62
CA PRO A 84 -6.25 -7.59 1.04
C PRO A 84 -4.72 -7.50 1.24
N ARG A 85 -4.13 -6.37 0.83
CA ARG A 85 -2.69 -6.08 0.88
C ARG A 85 -2.43 -4.64 1.22
N PHE A 86 -1.36 -4.44 1.97
CA PHE A 86 -0.72 -3.15 2.12
C PHE A 86 0.22 -2.94 0.94
N ILE A 87 0.16 -1.79 0.31
CA ILE A 87 1.08 -1.37 -0.74
C ILE A 87 1.57 0.03 -0.39
N MET A 88 2.89 0.22 -0.36
CA MET A 88 3.50 1.53 -0.29
C MET A 88 4.16 1.85 -1.63
N ILE A 89 3.72 2.92 -2.27
CA ILE A 89 4.36 3.50 -3.45
C ILE A 89 5.26 4.63 -2.95
N ALA A 90 6.56 4.50 -3.13
CA ALA A 90 7.55 5.49 -2.72
C ALA A 90 8.13 6.16 -3.97
N ILE A 91 7.89 7.47 -4.14
CA ILE A 91 8.34 8.23 -5.31
C ILE A 91 9.55 9.07 -4.91
N ARG A 92 10.65 8.98 -5.68
CA ARG A 92 11.86 9.79 -5.40
C ARG A 92 11.51 11.27 -5.48
N HIS A 93 12.03 12.07 -4.55
CA HIS A 93 11.58 13.45 -4.34
C HIS A 93 11.66 14.32 -5.60
N ASP A 94 12.77 14.28 -6.34
CA ASP A 94 12.98 15.02 -7.59
C ASP A 94 11.94 14.62 -8.66
N ILE A 95 11.63 13.33 -8.77
CA ILE A 95 10.61 12.82 -9.69
C ILE A 95 9.22 13.30 -9.25
N PHE A 96 8.95 13.30 -7.96
CA PHE A 96 7.68 13.81 -7.44
C PHE A 96 7.50 15.31 -7.73
N GLU A 97 8.55 16.12 -7.61
CA GLU A 97 8.46 17.55 -7.93
C GLU A 97 8.07 17.80 -9.38
N GLU A 98 8.56 16.98 -10.32
CA GLU A 98 8.13 17.06 -11.72
C GLU A 98 6.70 16.55 -11.93
N LEU A 99 6.31 15.46 -11.27
CA LEU A 99 4.94 14.94 -11.33
C LEU A 99 3.93 15.93 -10.78
N GLU A 100 4.24 16.57 -9.65
CA GLU A 100 3.34 17.50 -8.97
C GLU A 100 2.98 18.70 -9.84
N LYS A 101 3.91 19.17 -10.68
CA LYS A 101 3.66 20.24 -11.66
C LYS A 101 2.60 19.87 -12.70
N THR A 102 2.38 18.57 -12.94
CA THR A 102 1.37 18.09 -13.88
C THR A 102 -0.01 17.93 -13.24
N PHE A 103 -0.11 17.99 -11.91
CA PHE A 103 -1.39 17.86 -11.22
C PHE A 103 -2.22 19.13 -11.41
N SER A 104 -3.45 18.97 -11.85
CA SER A 104 -4.46 20.03 -11.88
C SER A 104 -4.99 20.32 -10.47
N THR A 105 -5.53 21.53 -10.25
CA THR A 105 -6.06 21.97 -8.95
C THR A 105 -7.30 21.19 -8.48
N ILE A 106 -7.91 20.38 -9.34
CA ILE A 106 -9.13 19.59 -9.06
C ILE A 106 -8.77 18.10 -8.82
N ASP A 107 -7.50 17.74 -8.93
CA ASP A 107 -7.08 16.35 -9.07
C ASP A 107 -7.11 15.54 -7.77
N SER A 108 -7.57 14.31 -7.93
CA SER A 108 -7.53 13.28 -6.90
C SER A 108 -6.08 12.95 -6.52
N GLU A 109 -5.15 13.13 -7.44
CA GLU A 109 -3.70 13.00 -7.30
C GLU A 109 -3.18 13.96 -6.22
N LEU A 110 -3.57 15.23 -6.28
CA LEU A 110 -3.16 16.22 -5.27
C LEU A 110 -3.68 15.81 -3.89
N LYS A 111 -4.92 15.34 -3.80
CA LYS A 111 -5.51 14.87 -2.54
C LYS A 111 -4.81 13.62 -2.00
N LEU A 112 -4.43 12.68 -2.87
CA LEU A 112 -3.70 11.46 -2.48
C LEU A 112 -2.33 11.80 -1.89
N PHE A 113 -1.60 12.74 -2.51
CA PHE A 113 -0.22 13.03 -2.13
C PHE A 113 -0.07 14.20 -1.14
N LYS A 114 -1.12 14.98 -0.86
CA LYS A 114 -1.05 16.14 0.05
C LYS A 114 -0.43 15.77 1.40
N GLU A 115 -1.00 14.78 2.08
CA GLU A 115 -0.52 14.36 3.40
C GLU A 115 0.84 13.67 3.31
N SER A 116 1.10 12.90 2.25
CA SER A 116 2.42 12.29 1.99
C SER A 116 3.53 13.34 1.82
N LYS A 117 3.25 14.46 1.13
CA LYS A 117 4.19 15.56 0.94
C LYS A 117 4.44 16.31 2.25
N VAL A 118 3.38 16.61 3.01
CA VAL A 118 3.49 17.26 4.34
C VAL A 118 4.32 16.38 5.27
N PHE A 119 4.02 15.07 5.32
CA PHE A 119 4.78 14.09 6.07
C PHE A 119 6.25 14.05 5.65
N TYR A 120 6.53 14.00 4.34
CA TYR A 120 7.90 14.02 3.82
C TYR A 120 8.68 15.26 4.30
N GLN A 121 8.08 16.44 4.18
CA GLN A 121 8.69 17.70 4.64
C GLN A 121 8.94 17.71 6.15
N LEU A 122 8.00 17.16 6.94
CA LEU A 122 8.15 17.01 8.38
C LEU A 122 9.34 16.09 8.71
N VAL A 123 9.44 14.94 8.03
CA VAL A 123 10.56 14.00 8.21
C VAL A 123 11.90 14.64 7.85
N GLN A 124 11.97 15.43 6.77
CA GLN A 124 13.20 16.08 6.35
C GLN A 124 13.66 17.18 7.33
N LYS A 125 12.72 17.88 7.98
CA LYS A 125 13.04 19.00 8.89
C LYS A 125 13.22 18.54 10.35
N GLN A 126 12.28 17.74 10.84
CA GLN A 126 12.16 17.34 12.23
C GLN A 126 11.70 15.86 12.31
N PRO A 127 12.58 14.88 12.00
CA PRO A 127 12.22 13.46 11.99
C PRO A 127 11.59 12.95 13.29
N GLN A 128 11.90 13.57 14.43
CA GLN A 128 11.35 13.18 15.74
C GLN A 128 9.88 13.58 15.90
N GLU A 129 9.41 14.60 15.19
CA GLU A 129 8.00 15.04 15.21
C GLU A 129 7.12 14.25 14.24
N ALA A 130 7.72 13.51 13.30
CA ALA A 130 7.03 12.54 12.46
C ALA A 130 6.63 11.29 13.26
N ILE A 131 5.57 11.44 14.07
CA ILE A 131 4.99 10.41 14.93
C ILE A 131 3.78 9.74 14.26
N PHE A 132 3.38 8.56 14.73
CA PHE A 132 2.23 7.83 14.20
C PHE A 132 0.98 8.73 14.14
N GLY A 133 0.29 8.71 13.00
CA GLY A 133 -0.86 9.58 12.72
C GLY A 133 -0.54 10.79 11.84
N THR A 134 0.74 11.15 11.66
CA THR A 134 1.18 12.22 10.74
C THR A 134 1.18 11.82 9.27
N LEU A 135 0.97 10.54 8.97
CA LEU A 135 0.81 9.99 7.63
C LEU A 135 -0.43 9.08 7.61
N PRO A 136 -1.40 9.29 6.72
CA PRO A 136 -2.50 8.35 6.52
C PRO A 136 -2.10 7.20 5.59
N TYR A 137 -2.91 6.15 5.60
CA TYR A 137 -3.00 5.23 4.47
C TYR A 137 -4.42 5.25 3.92
N PHE A 138 -4.56 5.02 2.61
CA PHE A 138 -5.86 5.01 1.96
C PHE A 138 -6.40 3.58 1.84
N ASP A 139 -7.51 3.32 2.52
CA ASP A 139 -8.20 2.03 2.51
C ASP A 139 -9.36 2.03 1.52
N VAL A 140 -9.28 1.14 0.53
CA VAL A 140 -10.29 0.95 -0.51
C VAL A 140 -11.68 0.55 0.03
N THR A 141 -11.76 0.05 1.26
CA THR A 141 -13.05 -0.31 1.88
C THR A 141 -13.79 0.88 2.49
N LYS A 142 -13.20 2.08 2.50
CA LYS A 142 -13.83 3.31 3.00
C LYS A 142 -14.36 4.11 1.82
N ASP A 143 -15.61 4.59 1.88
CA ASP A 143 -16.30 5.22 0.75
C ASP A 143 -15.55 6.45 0.19
N ASP A 144 -15.06 7.35 1.06
CA ASP A 144 -14.32 8.53 0.64
C ASP A 144 -13.03 8.18 -0.10
N ASN A 145 -12.30 7.18 0.40
CA ASN A 145 -11.08 6.69 -0.24
C ASN A 145 -11.39 5.95 -1.55
N LEU A 146 -12.47 5.16 -1.59
CA LEU A 146 -12.88 4.45 -2.80
C LEU A 146 -13.22 5.44 -3.92
N SER A 147 -13.90 6.54 -3.59
CA SER A 147 -14.16 7.63 -4.53
C SER A 147 -12.84 8.19 -5.09
N LEU A 148 -11.89 8.47 -4.20
CA LEU A 148 -10.56 8.98 -4.57
C LEU A 148 -9.76 8.03 -5.46
N PHE A 149 -9.86 6.72 -5.22
CA PHE A 149 -9.24 5.72 -6.10
C PHE A 149 -9.87 5.74 -7.49
N LYS A 150 -11.21 5.76 -7.58
CA LYS A 150 -11.93 5.75 -8.87
C LYS A 150 -11.61 6.97 -9.74
N THR A 151 -11.31 8.11 -9.13
CA THR A 151 -11.06 9.38 -9.83
C THR A 151 -9.59 9.74 -9.94
N SER A 152 -8.67 8.81 -9.64
CA SER A 152 -7.21 9.02 -9.74
C SER A 152 -6.54 7.98 -10.64
N PHE A 153 -5.21 8.08 -10.79
CA PHE A 153 -4.37 7.04 -11.39
C PHE A 153 -4.53 5.65 -10.76
N LEU A 154 -5.11 5.53 -9.55
CA LEU A 154 -5.36 4.25 -8.87
C LEU A 154 -6.65 3.54 -9.32
N HIS A 155 -7.40 4.09 -10.27
CA HIS A 155 -8.70 3.56 -10.69
C HIS A 155 -8.66 2.10 -11.16
N HIS A 156 -7.53 1.63 -11.70
CA HIS A 156 -7.33 0.23 -12.09
C HIS A 156 -7.30 -0.77 -10.92
N LEU A 157 -7.11 -0.30 -9.69
CA LEU A 157 -7.14 -1.13 -8.48
C LEU A 157 -8.57 -1.32 -7.94
N VAL A 158 -9.55 -0.67 -8.57
CA VAL A 158 -10.95 -0.63 -8.16
C VAL A 158 -11.87 -0.70 -9.38
N GLY A 159 -13.19 -0.64 -9.14
CA GLY A 159 -14.18 -0.50 -10.21
C GLY A 159 -14.62 -1.83 -10.85
N HIS A 160 -14.01 -2.94 -10.49
CA HIS A 160 -14.47 -4.26 -10.91
C HIS A 160 -15.51 -4.81 -9.93
N THR A 161 -16.55 -5.44 -10.48
CA THR A 161 -17.55 -6.17 -9.70
C THR A 161 -16.88 -7.38 -9.05
N PRO A 162 -16.96 -7.53 -7.71
CA PRO A 162 -16.45 -8.72 -7.04
C PRO A 162 -17.17 -9.98 -7.53
N VAL A 163 -16.40 -11.04 -7.79
CA VAL A 163 -16.92 -12.35 -8.21
C VAL A 163 -16.68 -13.35 -7.09
N SER A 164 -17.67 -14.19 -6.81
CA SER A 164 -17.55 -15.25 -5.82
C SER A 164 -16.64 -16.38 -6.33
N VAL A 165 -16.06 -17.15 -5.39
CA VAL A 165 -15.27 -18.34 -5.75
C VAL A 165 -16.10 -19.34 -6.54
N SER A 166 -17.38 -19.49 -6.19
CA SER A 166 -18.30 -20.35 -6.94
C SER A 166 -18.41 -19.88 -8.39
N GLU A 167 -18.75 -18.62 -8.64
CA GLU A 167 -18.90 -18.11 -10.01
C GLU A 167 -17.61 -18.20 -10.84
N ALA A 168 -16.45 -18.13 -10.19
CA ALA A 168 -15.17 -18.13 -10.88
C ALA A 168 -14.61 -19.53 -11.21
N LEU A 169 -15.01 -20.59 -10.48
CA LEU A 169 -14.39 -21.92 -10.58
C LEU A 169 -15.39 -23.08 -10.69
N ASP A 170 -16.70 -22.83 -10.69
CA ASP A 170 -17.70 -23.93 -10.77
C ASP A 170 -17.63 -24.73 -12.07
N ASP A 171 -17.09 -24.13 -13.13
CA ASP A 171 -16.83 -24.75 -14.43
C ASP A 171 -15.77 -25.86 -14.36
N LEU A 172 -14.91 -25.83 -13.34
CA LEU A 172 -13.90 -26.87 -13.07
C LEU A 172 -14.47 -28.11 -12.36
N LYS A 173 -15.75 -28.13 -11.98
CA LYS A 173 -16.36 -29.28 -11.31
C LYS A 173 -16.36 -30.51 -12.22
N MET A 174 -15.89 -31.65 -11.69
CA MET A 174 -15.97 -32.93 -12.39
C MET A 174 -17.41 -33.42 -12.60
N ASN A 175 -18.31 -33.09 -11.68
CA ASN A 175 -19.71 -33.52 -11.72
C ASN A 175 -20.63 -32.29 -11.79
N LYS A 176 -21.45 -32.21 -12.85
CA LYS A 176 -22.41 -31.12 -13.10
C LYS A 176 -21.75 -29.72 -13.05
N PRO A 177 -20.74 -29.44 -13.90
CA PRO A 177 -20.14 -28.12 -13.97
C PRO A 177 -21.14 -27.07 -14.45
N SER A 178 -20.90 -25.82 -14.03
CA SER A 178 -21.58 -24.67 -14.61
C SER A 178 -21.02 -24.38 -16.02
N LYS A 179 -21.53 -23.31 -16.65
CA LYS A 179 -20.95 -22.83 -17.93
C LYS A 179 -19.54 -22.28 -17.69
N SER A 180 -18.68 -22.42 -18.69
CA SER A 180 -17.32 -21.88 -18.67
C SER A 180 -17.30 -20.44 -18.18
N SER A 181 -16.49 -20.20 -17.15
CA SER A 181 -16.19 -18.87 -16.67
C SER A 181 -15.17 -18.20 -17.60
N PHE A 182 -15.08 -16.87 -17.53
CA PHE A 182 -14.00 -16.13 -18.20
C PHE A 182 -12.67 -16.16 -17.42
N PHE A 183 -12.67 -16.79 -16.23
CA PHE A 183 -11.51 -16.85 -15.35
C PHE A 183 -10.64 -18.09 -15.60
N VAL A 184 -11.23 -19.13 -16.15
CA VAL A 184 -10.56 -20.38 -16.51
C VAL A 184 -10.60 -20.50 -18.03
N ILE A 185 -9.48 -20.17 -18.69
CA ILE A 185 -9.31 -20.42 -20.12
C ILE A 185 -8.60 -21.77 -20.25
N ILE A 186 -9.33 -22.78 -20.72
CA ILE A 186 -8.81 -24.12 -21.02
C ILE A 186 -8.35 -24.16 -22.48
#